data_AF-A0A359LJS3-F1
#
_entry.id   AF-A0A359LJS3-F1
#
_cell.length_a   1.000
_cell.length_b   1.000
_cell.length_c   1.000
_cell.angle_alpha   90.00
_cell.angle_beta   90.00
_cell.angle_gamma   90.00
#
_symmetry.space_group_name_H-M   'P 1'
#
loop_
_entity.id
_entity.type
_entity.pdbx_description
1 polymer ?
#
loop_
_entity_poly.entity_id
_entity_poly.type
_entity_poly.pdbx_seq_one_letter_code
_entity_poly.pdbx_strand_id
1 'polypeptide(L)' 'MEENKYLLAMMVAKRAKQLQNGAKALVKPKHKKAVLIALQEINEGKVYLKNTSSLEKSEKHKKKEEIKTTEELFKENSV' A
#
# COMPACT_ATOMS: atom_id res chain seq x y z
N MET A 1 -11.47 23.79 -7.11
CA MET A 1 -10.96 23.29 -5.81
C MET A 1 -9.46 23.11 -5.99
N GLU A 2 -8.66 23.96 -5.36
CA GLU A 2 -7.21 23.92 -5.52
C GLU A 2 -6.67 22.74 -4.71
N GLU A 3 -6.51 21.59 -5.38
CA GLU A 3 -5.88 20.42 -4.78
C GLU A 3 -4.50 20.84 -4.27
N ASN A 4 -4.24 20.61 -2.99
CA ASN A 4 -3.01 21.04 -2.35
C ASN A 4 -1.81 20.37 -3.04
N LYS A 5 -1.16 21.11 -3.95
CA LYS A 5 -0.03 20.66 -4.77
C LYS A 5 1.11 20.07 -3.94
N TYR A 6 1.30 20.56 -2.72
CA TYR A 6 2.30 20.04 -1.79
C TYR A 6 1.89 18.66 -1.27
N LEU A 7 0.63 18.48 -0.91
CA LEU A 7 0.10 17.19 -0.46
C LEU A 7 0.19 16.14 -1.56
N LEU A 8 -0.17 16.51 -2.80
CA LEU A 8 -0.02 15.64 -3.96
C LEU A 8 1.44 15.23 -4.16
N ALA A 9 2.37 16.19 -4.14
CA ALA A 9 3.80 15.90 -4.27
C ALA A 9 4.30 14.95 -3.18
N MET A 10 3.87 15.15 -1.92
CA MET A 10 4.21 14.27 -0.81
C MET A 10 3.63 12.86 -0.98
N MET A 11 2.38 12.72 -1.43
CA MET A 11 1.75 11.42 -1.70
C MET A 11 2.50 10.66 -2.80
N VAL A 12 2.79 11.34 -3.92
CA VAL A 12 3.54 10.79 -5.04
C VAL A 12 4.92 10.32 -4.59
N ALA A 13 5.66 11.15 -3.85
CA ALA A 13 7.00 10.81 -3.36
C ALA A 13 6.98 9.58 -2.43
N LYS A 14 6.05 9.54 -1.46
CA LYS A 14 5.89 8.39 -0.56
C LYS A 14 5.58 7.11 -1.34
N ARG A 15 4.65 7.18 -2.29
CA ARG A 15 4.26 6.01 -3.08
C ARG A 15 5.35 5.56 -4.04
N ALA A 16 6.05 6.49 -4.68
CA ALA A 16 7.19 6.18 -5.55
C ALA A 16 8.31 5.44 -4.78
N LYS A 17 8.59 5.85 -3.53
CA LYS A 17 9.54 5.16 -2.66
C LYS A 17 9.11 3.72 -2.36
N GLN A 18 7.82 3.47 -2.13
CA GLN A 18 7.31 2.10 -1.95
C GLN A 18 7.52 1.25 -3.22
N LEU A 19 7.23 1.80 -4.40
CA LEU A 19 7.42 1.11 -5.67
C LEU A 19 8.90 0.80 -5.93
N GLN A 20 9.80 1.72 -5.60
CA GLN A 20 11.26 1.50 -5.67
C GLN A 20 11.74 0.40 -4.72
N ASN A 21 11.12 0.28 -3.55
CA ASN A 21 11.39 -0.79 -2.59
C ASN A 21 10.76 -2.14 -2.98
N GLY A 22 10.22 -2.28 -4.20
CA GLY A 22 9.65 -3.53 -4.70
C GLY A 22 8.16 -3.72 -4.42
N ALA A 23 7.44 -2.68 -3.96
CA ALA A 23 5.99 -2.78 -3.83
C ALA A 23 5.33 -2.97 -5.20
N LYS A 24 4.28 -3.79 -5.24
CA LYS A 24 3.50 -4.05 -6.46
C LYS A 24 2.70 -2.80 -6.87
N ALA A 25 2.70 -2.51 -8.16
CA ALA A 25 1.83 -1.50 -8.75
C ALA A 25 0.36 -1.97 -8.72
N LEU A 26 -0.55 -1.05 -8.39
CA LEU A 26 -2.00 -1.26 -8.33
C LEU A 26 -2.68 -0.96 -9.68
N VAL A 27 -1.93 -0.40 -10.61
CA VAL A 27 -2.32 -0.13 -12.00
C VAL A 27 -1.46 -0.95 -12.94
N LYS A 28 -1.95 -1.17 -14.17
CA LYS A 28 -1.08 -1.64 -15.25
C LYS A 28 -0.14 -0.49 -15.61
N PRO A 29 1.17 -0.59 -15.33
CA PRO A 29 2.08 0.54 -15.52
C PRO A 29 2.24 0.81 -17.02
N LYS A 30 1.87 2.01 -17.47
CA LYS A 30 2.18 2.47 -18.83
C LYS A 30 3.63 2.92 -18.97
N HIS A 31 4.31 3.17 -17.85
CA HIS A 31 5.65 3.71 -17.78
C HIS A 31 6.50 2.92 -16.78
N LYS A 32 7.83 2.93 -16.97
CA LYS A 32 8.78 2.25 -16.07
C LYS A 32 9.15 3.08 -14.83
N LYS A 33 8.96 4.40 -14.88
CA LYS A 33 9.36 5.32 -13.79
C LYS A 33 8.36 5.24 -12.64
N ALA A 34 8.85 4.95 -11.42
CA ALA A 34 8.02 4.83 -10.22
C ALA A 34 7.15 6.06 -9.94
N VAL A 35 7.67 7.27 -10.19
CA VAL A 35 6.92 8.53 -10.00
C VAL A 35 5.70 8.60 -10.92
N LEU A 36 5.83 8.18 -12.18
CA LEU A 36 4.72 8.20 -13.14
C LEU A 36 3.66 7.15 -12.80
N ILE A 37 4.10 5.97 -12.32
CA ILE A 37 3.18 4.93 -11.84
C ILE A 37 2.42 5.43 -10.61
N ALA A 38 3.11 6.06 -9.65
CA ALA A 38 2.47 6.62 -8.47
C ALA A 38 1.47 7.74 -8.82
N LEU A 39 1.80 8.60 -9.77
CA LEU A 39 0.89 9.65 -10.26
C LEU A 39 -0.37 9.04 -10.91
N GLN A 40 -0.18 8.00 -11.73
CA GLN A 40 -1.27 7.26 -12.36
C GLN A 40 -2.16 6.58 -11.31
N GLU A 41 -1.58 5.93 -10.30
CA GLU A 41 -2.32 5.30 -9.20
C GLU A 41 -3.16 6.30 -8.39
N ILE A 42 -2.63 7.51 -8.14
CA ILE A 42 -3.35 8.57 -7.44
C ILE A 42 -4.49 9.12 -8.32
N ASN A 43 -4.22 9.36 -9.61
CA ASN A 43 -5.22 9.85 -10.56
C ASN A 43 -6.36 8.84 -10.81
N GLU A 44 -6.06 7.53 -10.74
CA GLU A 44 -7.07 6.46 -10.78
C GLU A 44 -7.77 6.23 -9.43
N GLY A 45 -7.43 6.99 -8.37
CA GLY A 45 -8.04 6.88 -7.04
C GLY A 45 -7.66 5.62 -6.25
N LYS A 46 -6.63 4.87 -6.70
CA LYS A 46 -6.18 3.64 -6.05
C LYS A 46 -5.25 3.88 -4.87
N VAL A 47 -4.67 5.08 -4.79
CA VAL A 47 -3.80 5.52 -3.69
C VAL A 47 -4.38 6.79 -3.10
N TYR A 48 -4.71 6.76 -1.81
CA TYR A 48 -5.32 7.86 -1.08
C TYR A 48 -4.71 7.97 0.33
N LEU A 49 -4.80 9.16 0.92
CA LEU A 49 -4.42 9.36 2.31
C LEU A 49 -5.48 8.76 3.21
N LYS A 50 -5.06 7.86 4.10
CA LYS A 50 -5.94 7.31 5.14
C LYS A 50 -6.08 8.36 6.24
N ASN A 51 -7.26 8.95 6.38
CA ASN A 51 -7.58 9.76 7.55
C ASN A 51 -7.65 8.85 8.78
N THR A 52 -6.95 9.21 9.85
CA THR A 52 -6.84 8.43 11.09
C THR A 52 -8.15 8.31 11.87
N SER A 53 -9.24 8.93 11.40
CA SER A 53 -10.58 8.84 11.99
C SER A 53 -11.38 7.58 11.61
N SER A 54 -10.92 6.77 10.65
CA SER A 54 -11.67 5.60 10.15
C SER A 54 -10.87 4.28 10.24
N LEU A 55 -10.30 4.00 11.41
CA LEU A 55 -9.42 2.85 11.64
C LEU A 55 -10.11 1.47 11.71
N GLU A 56 -11.43 1.36 11.61
CA GLU A 56 -12.10 0.08 11.95
C GLU A 56 -12.29 -0.97 10.84
N LYS A 57 -12.01 -0.71 9.54
CA LYS A 57 -12.46 -1.66 8.48
C LYS A 57 -11.42 -2.28 7.55
N SER A 58 -10.18 -1.82 7.47
CA SER A 58 -9.26 -2.30 6.40
C SER A 58 -8.06 -3.15 6.85
N GLU A 59 -7.86 -3.41 8.15
CA GLU A 59 -6.78 -4.30 8.62
C GLU A 59 -7.09 -5.80 8.43
N LYS A 60 -8.31 -6.16 7.99
CA LYS A 60 -8.77 -7.54 7.86
C LYS A 60 -8.16 -8.33 6.68
N HIS A 61 -7.41 -7.71 5.77
CA HIS A 61 -6.95 -8.38 4.54
C HIS A 61 -5.43 -8.64 4.42
N LYS A 62 -4.60 -8.31 5.43
CA LYS A 62 -3.17 -8.72 5.42
C LYS A 62 -2.71 -9.51 6.64
N LYS A 63 -3.32 -9.34 7.80
CA LYS A 63 -2.87 -10.03 9.03
C LYS A 63 -3.38 -11.48 9.18
N LYS A 64 -4.33 -11.93 8.35
CA LYS A 64 -4.93 -13.29 8.46
C LYS A 64 -4.09 -14.41 7.84
N GLU A 65 -3.17 -14.11 6.92
CA GLU A 65 -2.36 -15.15 6.27
C GLU A 65 -1.07 -15.46 7.04
N GLU A 66 -0.44 -14.48 7.68
CA GLU A 66 0.83 -14.70 8.42
C GLU A 66 0.64 -15.40 9.78
N ILE A 67 -0.53 -15.30 10.42
CA ILE A 67 -0.74 -15.88 11.76
C ILE A 67 -0.97 -17.41 11.70
N LYS A 68 -1.47 -17.94 10.57
CA LYS A 68 -1.78 -19.38 10.48
C LYS A 68 -0.53 -20.25 10.45
N THR A 69 0.52 -19.81 9.75
CA THR A 69 1.73 -20.63 9.53
C THR A 69 2.58 -20.77 10.79
N THR A 70 2.52 -19.81 11.72
CA THR A 70 3.29 -19.88 12.97
C THR A 70 2.62 -20.78 14.00
N GLU A 71 1.29 -20.76 14.12
CA GLU A 71 0.60 -21.57 15.13
C GLU A 71 0.64 -23.08 14.82
N GLU A 72 0.73 -23.47 13.55
CA GLU A 72 0.86 -24.87 13.15
C GLU A 72 2.26 -25.45 13.43
N LEU A 73 3.34 -24.68 13.27
CA LEU A 73 4.71 -25.13 13.57
C LEU A 73 5.01 -25.33 15.07
N PHE A 74 4.31 -24.62 15.96
CA PHE A 74 4.54 -24.73 17.41
C PHE A 74 3.83 -25.92 18.06
N LYS A 75 2.85 -26.54 17.40
CA LYS A 75 2.14 -27.72 17.94
C LYS A 75 2.82 -29.05 17.63
N GLU A 76 3.67 -29.11 16.62
CA GLU A 76 4.29 -30.37 16.18
C GLU A 76 5.59 -30.72 16.95
N ASN A 77 6.20 -29.76 17.65
CA ASN A 77 7.46 -29.95 18.39
C ASN A 77 7.30 -30.01 19.93
N SER A 78 6.11 -30.28 20.44
CA SER A 78 5.85 -30.40 21.89
C SER A 78 5.18 -31.71 22.30
N VAL A 79 5.54 -32.82 21.66
CA VAL A 79 5.23 -34.19 22.12
C VAL A 79 6.51 -34.98 22.29
#